data_AF-A0A315Y0E9-F1
#
_entry.id   AF-A0A315Y0E9-F1
#
_cell.length_a   1.000
_cell.length_b   1.000
_cell.length_c   1.000
_cell.angle_alpha   90.00
_cell.angle_beta   90.00
_cell.angle_gamma   90.00
#
_symmetry.space_group_name_H-M   'P 1'
#
loop_
_entity.id
_entity.type
_entity.pdbx_description
1 polymer ?
#
loop_
_entity_poly.entity_id
_entity_poly.type
_entity_poly.pdbx_seq_one_letter_code
_entity_poly.pdbx_strand_id
1 'polypeptide(L)'
;MKKMTRKGFTLVELLVVMAIFSILLVGVMAIIKPVSTLFRNTSISEKTYAYANNIQVYLQGKLEYSEDIVVATSDKMDANGDLVFNKVDLATMAEDFRKSHFENTVGYNGTAVVPLKGKIHVVRLVNSTTDPNFPQGSITERVYDFTSDAAIPTSADPTETQDLNPAFFTARDAAYNFSYALGSSNLEVVPTPPGGDDNKVYRALNRDVDDTLGTGIGTSTLAVTIVLDRRDGGALAVPAGSGKGPYAYRAYRDPVAIQVANLPLTNIRQRQDSSKGLRRPYKDPTTGKIEYPPIGSHLLGLSYDDTKATTNVDFNNDIYFIFAYTDEIINK
;
A
#
# COMPACT_ATOMS: atom_id res chain seq x y z
N MET A 1 -56.76 65.87 -11.87
CA MET A 1 -55.92 64.73 -11.44
C MET A 1 -54.60 65.25 -10.89
N LYS A 2 -54.35 65.06 -9.60
CA LYS A 2 -53.12 65.49 -8.91
C LYS A 2 -52.00 64.49 -9.26
N LYS A 3 -50.99 64.91 -10.03
CA LYS A 3 -49.85 64.05 -10.39
C LYS A 3 -49.06 63.69 -9.12
N MET A 4 -49.04 62.40 -8.77
CA MET A 4 -48.12 61.85 -7.78
C MET A 4 -46.70 61.95 -8.34
N THR A 5 -45.90 62.89 -7.82
CA THR A 5 -44.46 62.93 -8.05
C THR A 5 -43.83 61.73 -7.36
N ARG A 6 -43.38 60.74 -8.13
CA ARG A 6 -42.47 59.70 -7.63
C ARG A 6 -41.18 60.42 -7.23
N LYS A 7 -40.95 60.57 -5.92
CA LYS A 7 -39.76 61.19 -5.36
C LYS A 7 -38.55 60.40 -5.86
N GLY A 8 -37.65 61.06 -6.57
CA GLY A 8 -36.37 60.48 -6.97
C GLY A 8 -35.61 60.06 -5.72
N PHE A 9 -35.07 58.85 -5.74
CA PHE A 9 -34.24 58.29 -4.68
C PHE A 9 -33.18 59.32 -4.27
N THR A 10 -33.09 59.66 -3.00
CA THR A 10 -32.13 60.68 -2.55
C THR A 10 -30.72 60.10 -2.52
N LEU A 11 -29.70 60.90 -2.86
CA LEU A 11 -28.30 60.44 -2.90
C LEU A 11 -27.82 59.85 -1.55
N VAL A 12 -28.33 60.40 -0.44
CA VAL A 12 -28.05 59.91 0.91
C VAL A 12 -28.60 58.51 1.13
N GLU A 13 -29.81 58.23 0.64
CA GLU A 13 -30.46 56.92 0.76
C GLU A 13 -29.67 55.84 -0.01
N LEU A 14 -29.10 56.19 -1.17
CA LEU A 14 -28.21 55.31 -1.92
C LEU A 14 -26.90 55.05 -1.17
N LEU A 15 -26.31 56.07 -0.54
CA LEU A 15 -25.08 55.94 0.25
C LEU A 15 -25.28 55.01 1.45
N VAL A 16 -26.40 55.15 2.18
CA VAL A 16 -26.73 54.32 3.34
C VAL A 16 -26.93 52.86 2.92
N VAL A 17 -27.66 52.60 1.82
CA VAL A 17 -27.86 51.24 1.31
C VAL A 17 -26.52 50.61 0.90
N MET A 18 -25.65 51.34 0.21
CA MET A 18 -24.34 50.82 -0.20
C MET A 18 -23.42 50.54 1.00
N ALA A 19 -23.47 51.38 2.04
CA ALA A 19 -22.72 51.17 3.28
C ALA A 19 -23.18 49.90 4.01
N ILE A 20 -24.49 49.72 4.18
CA ILE A 20 -25.07 48.53 4.80
C ILE A 20 -24.74 47.27 3.97
N PHE A 21 -24.89 47.34 2.65
CA PHE A 21 -24.59 46.21 1.77
C PHE A 21 -23.10 45.82 1.82
N SER A 22 -22.21 46.81 1.90
CA SER A 22 -20.76 46.58 2.02
C SER A 22 -20.40 45.87 3.32
N ILE A 23 -20.94 46.31 4.46
CA ILE A 23 -20.70 45.68 5.77
C ILE A 23 -21.24 44.25 5.78
N LEU A 24 -22.46 44.03 5.26
CA LEU A 24 -23.05 42.70 5.16
C LEU A 24 -22.23 41.78 4.26
N LEU A 25 -21.74 42.27 3.13
CA LEU A 25 -20.96 41.48 2.18
C LEU A 25 -19.59 41.10 2.75
N VAL A 26 -18.96 41.96 3.55
CA VAL A 26 -17.75 41.63 4.33
C VAL A 26 -18.04 40.56 5.37
N GLY A 27 -19.13 40.69 6.13
CA GLY A 27 -19.54 39.69 7.13
C GLY A 27 -19.84 38.32 6.51
N VAL A 28 -20.53 38.30 5.37
CA VAL A 28 -20.83 37.08 4.61
C VAL A 28 -19.55 36.45 4.07
N MET A 29 -18.62 37.23 3.52
CA MET A 29 -17.33 36.70 3.05
C MET A 29 -16.48 36.10 4.18
N ALA A 30 -16.54 36.69 5.39
CA ALA A 30 -15.85 36.17 6.56
C ALA A 30 -16.37 34.79 7.01
N ILE A 31 -17.64 34.47 6.71
CA ILE A 31 -18.26 33.17 7.03
C ILE A 31 -18.12 32.17 5.87
N ILE A 32 -18.29 32.60 4.62
CA ILE A 32 -18.25 31.70 3.45
C ILE A 32 -16.88 31.04 3.29
N LYS A 33 -15.78 31.79 3.50
CA LYS A 33 -14.42 31.24 3.35
C LYS A 33 -14.10 30.07 4.29
N PRO A 34 -14.30 30.19 5.63
CA PRO A 34 -14.04 29.07 6.52
C PRO A 34 -15.01 27.91 6.26
N VAL A 35 -16.29 28.17 5.99
CA VAL A 35 -17.28 27.13 5.70
C VAL A 35 -16.94 26.36 4.42
N SER A 36 -16.57 27.06 3.33
CA SER A 36 -16.14 26.42 2.08
C SER A 36 -14.87 25.58 2.27
N THR A 37 -13.93 26.06 3.11
CA THR A 37 -12.72 25.31 3.45
C THR A 37 -13.07 24.06 4.27
N LEU A 38 -13.99 24.17 5.22
CA LEU A 38 -14.46 23.07 6.05
C LEU A 38 -15.14 21.99 5.18
N PHE A 39 -16.10 22.37 4.33
CA PHE A 39 -16.74 21.44 3.39
C PHE A 39 -15.74 20.75 2.46
N ARG A 40 -14.77 21.49 1.92
CA ARG A 40 -13.73 20.92 1.04
C ARG A 40 -12.85 19.93 1.81
N ASN A 41 -12.44 20.27 3.03
CA ASN A 41 -11.63 19.40 3.87
C ASN A 41 -12.38 18.15 4.31
N THR A 42 -13.67 18.27 4.68
CA THR A 42 -14.52 17.13 5.02
C THR A 42 -14.70 16.20 3.81
N SER A 43 -15.04 16.75 2.65
CA SER A 43 -15.22 15.93 1.43
C SER A 43 -13.93 15.23 1.02
N ILE A 44 -12.79 15.91 1.12
CA ILE A 44 -11.48 15.30 0.90
C ILE A 44 -11.25 14.18 1.92
N SER A 45 -11.42 14.46 3.21
CA SER A 45 -11.21 13.50 4.28
C SER A 45 -12.07 12.24 4.12
N GLU A 46 -13.36 12.37 3.80
CA GLU A 46 -14.25 11.23 3.55
C GLU A 46 -13.76 10.35 2.38
N LYS A 47 -13.34 10.97 1.27
CA LYS A 47 -12.79 10.24 0.12
C LYS A 47 -11.49 9.54 0.46
N THR A 48 -10.60 10.24 1.17
CA THR A 48 -9.31 9.69 1.61
C THR A 48 -9.51 8.47 2.51
N TYR A 49 -10.46 8.53 3.45
CA TYR A 49 -10.83 7.38 4.29
C TYR A 49 -11.44 6.24 3.49
N ALA A 50 -12.36 6.53 2.57
CA ALA A 50 -12.99 5.52 1.73
C ALA A 50 -11.97 4.77 0.86
N TYR A 51 -11.00 5.49 0.28
CA TYR A 51 -9.95 4.89 -0.55
C TYR A 51 -9.00 4.03 0.26
N ALA A 52 -8.49 4.55 1.38
CA ALA A 52 -7.62 3.80 2.26
C ALA A 52 -8.31 2.53 2.79
N ASN A 53 -9.59 2.61 3.13
CA ASN A 53 -10.40 1.45 3.53
C ASN A 53 -10.58 0.43 2.40
N ASN A 54 -10.88 0.89 1.17
CA ASN A 54 -11.02 -0.01 0.02
C ASN A 54 -9.71 -0.77 -0.27
N ILE A 55 -8.56 -0.09 -0.19
CA ILE A 55 -7.24 -0.71 -0.35
C ILE A 55 -7.00 -1.74 0.76
N GLN A 56 -7.30 -1.39 2.01
CA GLN A 56 -7.19 -2.33 3.12
C GLN A 56 -8.04 -3.58 2.88
N VAL A 57 -9.33 -3.43 2.56
CA VAL A 57 -10.24 -4.55 2.31
C VAL A 57 -9.75 -5.40 1.14
N TYR A 58 -9.23 -4.76 0.08
CA TYR A 58 -8.65 -5.45 -1.07
C TYR A 58 -7.46 -6.33 -0.67
N LEU A 59 -6.47 -5.75 0.03
CA LEU A 59 -5.27 -6.48 0.45
C LEU A 59 -5.59 -7.59 1.43
N GLN A 60 -6.48 -7.34 2.38
CA GLN A 60 -6.94 -8.36 3.32
C GLN A 60 -7.65 -9.50 2.59
N GLY A 61 -8.58 -9.20 1.69
CA GLY A 61 -9.33 -10.22 0.95
C GLY A 61 -8.47 -11.06 0.02
N LYS A 62 -7.47 -10.47 -0.65
CA LYS A 62 -6.51 -11.20 -1.49
C LYS A 62 -5.56 -12.07 -0.67
N LEU A 63 -5.08 -11.59 0.47
CA LEU A 63 -4.04 -12.30 1.22
C LEU A 63 -4.59 -13.24 2.30
N GLU A 64 -5.87 -13.15 2.68
CA GLU A 64 -6.47 -13.92 3.78
C GLU A 64 -6.33 -15.44 3.61
N TYR A 65 -6.59 -15.91 2.40
CA TYR A 65 -6.54 -17.33 2.06
C TYR A 65 -5.26 -17.75 1.35
N SER A 66 -4.24 -16.88 1.33
CA SER A 66 -2.92 -17.28 0.83
C SER A 66 -2.39 -18.46 1.63
N GLU A 67 -1.95 -19.50 0.93
CA GLU A 67 -1.40 -20.68 1.59
C GLU A 67 0.03 -20.44 2.03
N ASP A 68 0.78 -19.79 1.16
CA ASP A 68 2.18 -19.47 1.27
C ASP A 68 2.33 -18.03 0.74
N ILE A 69 3.10 -17.19 1.44
CA ILE A 69 3.37 -15.79 1.08
C ILE A 69 4.85 -15.51 1.28
N VAL A 70 5.39 -14.58 0.52
CA VAL A 70 6.68 -13.93 0.75
C VAL A 70 6.47 -12.44 0.49
N VAL A 71 6.97 -11.62 1.42
CA VAL A 71 6.97 -10.16 1.26
C VAL A 71 8.36 -9.72 0.82
N ALA A 72 8.42 -8.83 -0.16
CA ALA A 72 9.66 -8.23 -0.62
C ALA A 72 9.51 -6.73 -0.86
N THR A 73 10.61 -5.98 -0.84
CA THR A 73 10.63 -4.54 -1.15
C THR A 73 11.68 -4.22 -2.19
N SER A 74 11.41 -3.23 -3.05
CA SER A 74 12.23 -2.96 -4.23
C SER A 74 13.71 -2.68 -3.94
N ASP A 75 14.06 -2.15 -2.76
CA ASP A 75 15.45 -1.90 -2.34
C ASP A 75 16.25 -3.18 -2.03
N LYS A 76 15.55 -4.29 -1.76
CA LYS A 76 16.13 -5.60 -1.46
C LYS A 76 15.92 -6.61 -2.59
N MET A 77 15.31 -6.17 -3.68
CA MET A 77 15.00 -7.00 -4.84
C MET A 77 16.05 -6.80 -5.92
N ASP A 78 17.16 -7.51 -5.77
CA ASP A 78 18.17 -7.74 -6.80
C ASP A 78 18.45 -9.25 -6.80
N ALA A 79 17.58 -10.01 -7.49
CA ALA A 79 17.60 -11.46 -7.42
C ALA A 79 18.66 -12.05 -8.36
N ASN A 80 19.08 -11.30 -9.37
CA ASN A 80 20.11 -11.72 -10.33
C ASN A 80 21.51 -11.13 -10.05
N GLY A 81 21.64 -10.19 -9.12
CA GLY A 81 22.89 -9.57 -8.69
C GLY A 81 23.40 -8.45 -9.62
N ASP A 82 22.54 -7.89 -10.46
CA ASP A 82 22.89 -6.84 -11.43
C ASP A 82 22.71 -5.41 -10.89
N LEU A 83 22.29 -5.27 -9.63
CA LEU A 83 22.04 -4.01 -8.92
C LEU A 83 20.94 -3.15 -9.56
N VAL A 84 20.10 -3.72 -10.43
CA VAL A 84 19.01 -3.03 -11.14
C VAL A 84 17.73 -3.86 -11.09
N PHE A 85 16.79 -3.46 -10.25
CA PHE A 85 15.46 -4.07 -10.23
C PHE A 85 14.80 -4.04 -11.62
N ASN A 86 14.53 -5.22 -12.15
CA ASN A 86 13.94 -5.40 -13.46
C ASN A 86 13.01 -6.63 -13.53
N LYS A 87 12.47 -6.88 -14.73
CA LYS A 87 11.50 -7.97 -14.95
C LYS A 87 12.10 -9.36 -14.72
N VAL A 88 13.40 -9.52 -14.95
CA VAL A 88 14.15 -10.76 -14.71
C VAL A 88 14.21 -11.06 -13.21
N ASP A 89 14.31 -10.04 -12.36
CA ASP A 89 14.28 -10.23 -10.91
C ASP A 89 12.92 -10.77 -10.45
N LEU A 90 11.82 -10.25 -11.00
CA LEU A 90 10.48 -10.73 -10.69
C LEU A 90 10.28 -12.20 -11.08
N ALA A 91 10.75 -12.59 -12.27
CA ALA A 91 10.70 -13.99 -12.69
C ALA A 91 11.59 -14.90 -11.82
N THR A 92 12.79 -14.42 -11.46
CA THR A 92 13.71 -15.13 -10.55
C THR A 92 13.08 -15.31 -9.16
N MET A 93 12.39 -14.29 -8.64
CA MET A 93 11.71 -14.39 -7.35
C MET A 93 10.50 -15.31 -7.37
N ALA A 94 9.74 -15.34 -8.47
CA ALA A 94 8.70 -16.34 -8.66
C ALA A 94 9.30 -17.75 -8.68
N GLU A 95 10.46 -17.95 -9.32
CA GLU A 95 11.18 -19.23 -9.31
C GLU A 95 11.71 -19.59 -7.93
N ASP A 96 12.28 -18.65 -7.17
CA ASP A 96 12.75 -18.89 -5.81
C ASP A 96 11.59 -19.22 -4.86
N PHE A 97 10.44 -18.56 -5.06
CA PHE A 97 9.20 -18.89 -4.36
C PHE A 97 8.73 -20.31 -4.71
N ARG A 98 8.72 -20.68 -6.00
CA ARG A 98 8.40 -22.04 -6.46
C ARG A 98 9.36 -23.05 -5.85
N LYS A 99 10.66 -22.77 -5.85
CA LYS A 99 11.69 -23.69 -5.31
C LYS A 99 11.47 -23.96 -3.82
N SER A 100 11.32 -22.88 -3.05
CA SER A 100 11.13 -23.00 -1.60
C SER A 100 9.83 -23.73 -1.23
N HIS A 101 8.72 -23.47 -1.93
CA HIS A 101 7.41 -23.98 -1.49
C HIS A 101 6.91 -25.22 -2.25
N PHE A 102 7.39 -25.43 -3.48
CA PHE A 102 6.78 -26.38 -4.42
C PHE A 102 7.80 -27.27 -5.15
N GLU A 103 9.11 -27.12 -4.96
CA GLU A 103 10.09 -27.92 -5.70
C GLU A 103 9.86 -29.42 -5.55
N ASN A 104 9.73 -30.11 -6.68
CA ASN A 104 9.51 -31.56 -6.78
C ASN A 104 8.30 -32.08 -6.00
N THR A 105 7.40 -31.20 -5.55
CA THR A 105 6.17 -31.60 -4.88
C THR A 105 5.26 -32.37 -5.84
N VAL A 106 4.56 -33.38 -5.34
CA VAL A 106 3.73 -34.26 -6.17
C VAL A 106 2.35 -34.45 -5.57
N GLY A 107 1.38 -34.67 -6.45
CA GLY A 107 0.01 -35.03 -6.12
C GLY A 107 -0.40 -36.35 -6.77
N TYR A 108 -1.57 -36.85 -6.39
CA TYR A 108 -2.19 -38.01 -7.03
C TYR A 108 -3.44 -37.57 -7.81
N ASN A 109 -3.51 -37.94 -9.08
CA ASN A 109 -4.62 -37.57 -9.97
C ASN A 109 -5.70 -38.67 -10.12
N GLY A 110 -5.63 -39.73 -9.31
CA GLY A 110 -6.52 -40.89 -9.41
C GLY A 110 -5.96 -42.05 -10.25
N THR A 111 -4.88 -41.84 -11.01
CA THR A 111 -4.23 -42.88 -11.82
C THR A 111 -2.72 -42.93 -11.64
N ALA A 112 -2.06 -41.78 -11.56
CA ALA A 112 -0.62 -41.66 -11.41
C ALA A 112 -0.24 -40.55 -10.42
N VAL A 113 1.01 -40.62 -9.98
CA VAL A 113 1.66 -39.54 -9.24
C VAL A 113 2.15 -38.52 -10.25
N VAL A 114 1.67 -37.29 -10.13
CA VAL A 114 1.94 -36.20 -11.07
C VAL A 114 2.55 -35.00 -10.35
N PRO A 115 3.37 -34.20 -11.05
CA PRO A 115 3.81 -32.90 -10.55
C PRO A 115 2.63 -31.99 -10.24
N LEU A 116 2.76 -31.18 -9.20
CA LEU A 116 1.79 -30.13 -8.89
C LEU A 116 1.89 -29.00 -9.92
N LYS A 117 0.74 -28.48 -10.33
CA LYS A 117 0.64 -27.24 -11.12
C LYS A 117 -0.16 -26.23 -10.35
N GLY A 118 0.12 -24.95 -10.57
CA GLY A 118 -0.63 -23.87 -9.94
C GLY A 118 -0.21 -22.51 -10.45
N LYS A 119 -0.63 -21.49 -9.70
CA LYS A 119 -0.36 -20.08 -9.99
C LYS A 119 0.35 -19.43 -8.82
N ILE A 120 1.30 -18.57 -9.14
CA ILE A 120 1.98 -17.68 -8.21
C ILE A 120 1.55 -16.26 -8.55
N HIS A 121 0.93 -15.60 -7.59
CA HIS A 121 0.48 -14.22 -7.69
C HIS A 121 1.56 -13.31 -7.13
N VAL A 122 1.92 -12.29 -7.91
CA VAL A 122 2.82 -11.23 -7.49
C VAL A 122 2.04 -9.93 -7.52
N VAL A 123 1.60 -9.50 -6.33
CA VAL A 123 0.92 -8.22 -6.14
C VAL A 123 1.94 -7.16 -5.75
N ARG A 124 1.98 -6.07 -6.51
CA ARG A 124 2.84 -4.92 -6.26
C ARG A 124 2.01 -3.73 -5.80
N LEU A 125 2.43 -3.12 -4.70
CA LEU A 125 1.97 -1.80 -4.27
C LEU A 125 2.95 -0.76 -4.81
N VAL A 126 2.46 0.08 -5.73
CA VAL A 126 3.30 1.04 -6.45
C VAL A 126 3.45 2.31 -5.60
N ASN A 127 4.66 2.55 -5.11
CA ASN A 127 5.10 3.76 -4.45
C ASN A 127 5.93 4.65 -5.36
N SER A 128 6.58 4.08 -6.37
CA SER A 128 7.39 4.81 -7.33
C SER A 128 6.57 5.89 -8.06
N THR A 129 7.11 7.10 -8.09
CA THR A 129 6.56 8.23 -8.86
C THR A 129 7.08 8.28 -10.29
N THR A 130 8.04 7.40 -10.64
CA THR A 130 8.74 7.39 -11.93
C THR A 130 8.29 6.26 -12.86
N ASP A 131 7.38 5.38 -12.40
CA ASP A 131 6.83 4.32 -13.24
C ASP A 131 5.96 4.94 -14.36
N PRO A 132 6.32 4.72 -15.65
CA PRO A 132 5.59 5.31 -16.77
C PRO A 132 4.26 4.60 -17.06
N ASN A 133 4.07 3.37 -16.54
CA ASN A 133 2.93 2.53 -16.86
C ASN A 133 1.83 2.63 -15.80
N PHE A 134 2.22 2.78 -14.53
CA PHE A 134 1.29 2.79 -13.40
C PHE A 134 1.51 4.00 -12.49
N PRO A 135 0.44 4.78 -12.19
CA PRO A 135 0.57 5.89 -11.27
C PRO A 135 0.83 5.40 -9.84
N GLN A 136 1.55 6.22 -9.06
CA GLN A 136 1.74 6.01 -7.63
C GLN A 136 0.39 5.76 -6.93
N GLY A 137 0.35 4.75 -6.06
CA GLY A 137 -0.86 4.27 -5.40
C GLY A 137 -1.54 3.11 -6.11
N SER A 138 -1.15 2.76 -7.32
CA SER A 138 -1.71 1.60 -8.01
C SER A 138 -1.38 0.31 -7.27
N ILE A 139 -2.29 -0.65 -7.39
CA ILE A 139 -2.04 -2.04 -7.03
C ILE A 139 -2.09 -2.83 -8.33
N THR A 140 -1.02 -3.54 -8.60
CA THR A 140 -0.89 -4.35 -9.81
C THR A 140 -0.65 -5.80 -9.46
N GLU A 141 -1.10 -6.71 -10.33
CA GLU A 141 -0.96 -8.16 -10.18
C GLU A 141 -0.34 -8.74 -11.45
N ARG A 142 0.68 -9.58 -11.24
CA ARG A 142 1.22 -10.51 -12.25
C ARG A 142 0.95 -11.94 -11.78
N VAL A 143 0.61 -12.82 -12.70
CA VAL A 143 0.35 -14.23 -12.41
C VAL A 143 1.31 -15.11 -13.19
N TYR A 144 2.11 -15.90 -12.47
CA TYR A 144 3.04 -16.87 -13.04
C TYR A 144 2.46 -18.27 -12.89
N ASP A 145 2.26 -18.96 -14.00
CA ASP A 145 1.94 -20.39 -13.97
C ASP A 145 3.21 -21.18 -13.62
N PHE A 146 3.09 -22.19 -12.75
CA PHE A 146 4.21 -23.06 -12.39
C PHE A 146 3.86 -24.53 -12.48
N THR A 147 4.89 -25.35 -12.65
CA THR A 147 4.85 -26.80 -12.43
C THR A 147 5.98 -27.17 -11.47
N SER A 148 5.74 -28.08 -10.52
CA SER A 148 6.69 -28.36 -9.44
C SER A 148 8.03 -28.97 -9.88
N ASP A 149 8.08 -29.59 -11.06
CA ASP A 149 9.27 -30.23 -11.63
C ASP A 149 9.92 -29.42 -12.77
N ALA A 150 9.38 -28.23 -13.08
CA ALA A 150 9.89 -27.35 -14.13
C ALA A 150 10.19 -25.96 -13.57
N ALA A 151 11.34 -25.41 -13.93
CA ALA A 151 11.71 -24.05 -13.56
C ALA A 151 10.86 -23.03 -14.33
N ILE A 152 10.47 -21.95 -13.66
CA ILE A 152 9.90 -20.76 -14.31
C ILE A 152 11.03 -20.09 -15.10
N PRO A 153 10.87 -19.85 -16.42
CA PRO A 153 11.88 -19.18 -17.20
C PRO A 153 12.14 -17.77 -16.68
N THR A 154 13.40 -17.35 -16.60
CA THR A 154 13.78 -15.98 -16.22
C THR A 154 13.29 -14.92 -17.23
N SER A 155 12.92 -15.33 -18.44
CA SER A 155 12.28 -14.50 -19.45
C SER A 155 10.75 -14.41 -19.32
N ALA A 156 10.14 -15.07 -18.33
CA ALA A 156 8.70 -15.02 -18.13
C ALA A 156 8.27 -13.61 -17.69
N ASP A 157 7.45 -12.97 -18.53
CA ASP A 157 6.90 -11.62 -18.29
C ASP A 157 5.38 -11.66 -18.50
N PRO A 158 4.63 -12.27 -17.57
CA PRO A 158 3.17 -12.24 -17.63
C PRO A 158 2.67 -10.80 -17.58
N THR A 159 1.54 -10.54 -18.24
CA THR A 159 0.95 -9.21 -18.29
C THR A 159 0.64 -8.69 -16.90
N GLU A 160 1.15 -7.50 -16.58
CA GLU A 160 0.82 -6.80 -15.34
C GLU A 160 -0.54 -6.13 -15.49
N THR A 161 -1.47 -6.48 -14.60
CA THR A 161 -2.83 -5.96 -14.59
C THR A 161 -3.05 -5.04 -13.40
N GLN A 162 -3.82 -3.97 -13.57
CA GLN A 162 -4.14 -3.04 -12.49
C GLN A 162 -5.48 -3.43 -11.85
N ASP A 163 -5.48 -3.65 -10.54
CA ASP A 163 -6.66 -4.15 -9.82
C ASP A 163 -7.54 -3.03 -9.27
N LEU A 164 -6.95 -1.86 -9.00
CA LEU A 164 -7.69 -0.69 -8.57
C LEU A 164 -8.31 0.04 -9.76
N ASN A 165 -9.53 0.55 -9.57
CA ASN A 165 -10.22 1.32 -10.60
C ASN A 165 -9.36 2.52 -11.07
N PRO A 166 -9.04 2.64 -12.37
CA PRO A 166 -8.24 3.75 -12.90
C PRO A 166 -8.83 5.14 -12.59
N ALA A 167 -10.13 5.24 -12.34
CA ALA A 167 -10.79 6.47 -11.94
C ALA A 167 -10.22 7.05 -10.63
N PHE A 168 -9.66 6.21 -9.74
CA PHE A 168 -9.02 6.69 -8.50
C PHE A 168 -7.82 7.59 -8.76
N PHE A 169 -7.18 7.46 -9.92
CA PHE A 169 -5.97 8.19 -10.28
C PHE A 169 -6.21 9.28 -11.33
N THR A 170 -7.24 9.11 -12.16
CA THR A 170 -7.50 9.95 -13.35
C THR A 170 -8.67 10.90 -13.20
N ALA A 171 -9.54 10.71 -12.21
CA ALA A 171 -10.68 11.60 -12.01
C ALA A 171 -10.22 13.03 -11.67
N ARG A 172 -11.03 14.02 -12.06
CA ARG A 172 -10.72 15.45 -11.85
C ARG A 172 -10.53 15.81 -10.37
N ASP A 173 -11.11 15.01 -9.48
CA ASP A 173 -11.03 15.11 -8.02
C ASP A 173 -10.00 14.16 -7.39
N ALA A 174 -9.25 13.40 -8.19
CA ALA A 174 -8.10 12.59 -7.76
C ALA A 174 -6.89 13.49 -7.46
N ALA A 175 -6.98 14.22 -6.35
CA ALA A 175 -5.94 15.14 -5.88
C ALA A 175 -5.20 14.56 -4.66
N TYR A 176 -4.84 13.28 -4.73
CA TYR A 176 -4.19 12.55 -3.64
C TYR A 176 -2.81 12.05 -4.06
N ASN A 177 -1.88 12.04 -3.13
CA ASN A 177 -0.70 11.18 -3.21
C ASN A 177 -1.00 9.93 -2.36
N PHE A 178 -0.49 8.80 -2.81
CA PHE A 178 -0.63 7.52 -2.13
C PHE A 178 0.75 7.08 -1.70
N SER A 179 0.88 6.57 -0.48
CA SER A 179 2.13 6.02 0.00
C SER A 179 1.87 4.79 0.87
N TYR A 180 2.58 3.72 0.57
CA TYR A 180 2.49 2.43 1.26
C TYR A 180 3.78 2.17 2.01
N ALA A 181 3.71 1.73 3.26
CA ALA A 181 4.89 1.24 3.97
C ALA A 181 4.55 -0.05 4.70
N LEU A 182 5.53 -0.94 4.81
CA LEU A 182 5.41 -2.10 5.69
C LEU A 182 5.43 -1.65 7.16
N GLY A 183 4.66 -2.36 7.96
CA GLY A 183 4.46 -2.09 9.38
C GLY A 183 3.21 -1.29 9.69
N SER A 184 2.91 -1.18 10.98
CA SER A 184 1.79 -0.43 11.52
C SER A 184 2.27 0.89 12.11
N SER A 185 1.69 2.01 11.67
CA SER A 185 1.98 3.33 12.22
C SER A 185 0.70 4.15 12.30
N ASN A 186 0.62 5.03 13.30
CA ASN A 186 -0.55 5.87 13.59
C ASN A 186 -0.20 7.35 13.40
N LEU A 187 -1.20 8.17 13.08
CA LEU A 187 -1.03 9.61 13.02
C LEU A 187 -1.08 10.27 14.40
N GLU A 188 -0.09 11.11 14.66
CA GLU A 188 -0.06 12.02 15.80
C GLU A 188 0.03 13.48 15.33
N VAL A 189 -0.62 14.38 16.07
CA VAL A 189 -0.48 15.83 15.81
C VAL A 189 0.92 16.26 16.21
N VAL A 190 1.59 16.98 15.32
CA VAL A 190 2.94 17.52 15.54
C VAL A 190 2.96 19.04 15.44
N PRO A 191 3.96 19.72 16.04
CA PRO A 191 4.18 21.14 15.81
C PRO A 191 4.39 21.45 14.33
N THR A 192 4.15 22.70 13.93
CA THR A 192 4.42 23.17 12.57
C THR A 192 5.88 22.86 12.21
N PRO A 193 6.13 22.09 11.14
CA PRO A 193 7.49 21.77 10.71
C PRO A 193 8.18 23.01 10.14
N PRO A 194 9.53 23.04 10.10
CA PRO A 194 10.26 24.08 9.37
C PRO A 194 9.78 24.16 7.91
N GLY A 195 9.40 25.37 7.45
CA GLY A 195 8.81 25.57 6.12
C GLY A 195 7.30 25.28 6.02
N GLY A 196 6.65 24.92 7.13
CA GLY A 196 5.19 24.77 7.23
C GLY A 196 4.44 26.10 7.44
N ASP A 197 3.12 26.06 7.27
CA ASP A 197 2.20 27.19 7.50
C ASP A 197 1.60 27.07 8.91
N ASP A 198 1.88 28.05 9.78
CA ASP A 198 1.39 28.09 11.18
C ASP A 198 -0.13 28.08 11.31
N ASN A 199 -0.87 28.38 10.24
CA ASN A 199 -2.33 28.32 10.22
C ASN A 199 -2.86 26.93 9.83
N LYS A 200 -2.00 25.91 9.79
CA LYS A 200 -2.34 24.54 9.39
C LYS A 200 -1.94 23.56 10.47
N VAL A 201 -2.74 22.50 10.57
CA VAL A 201 -2.45 21.36 11.43
C VAL A 201 -1.58 20.40 10.65
N TYR A 202 -0.52 19.92 11.31
CA TYR A 202 0.36 18.90 10.77
C TYR A 202 0.26 17.64 11.61
N ARG A 203 0.36 16.50 10.93
CA ARG A 203 0.40 15.18 11.56
C ARG A 203 1.59 14.40 11.05
N ALA A 204 2.20 13.62 11.91
CA ALA A 204 3.27 12.72 11.54
C ALA A 204 2.93 11.29 11.97
N LEU A 205 3.62 10.35 11.34
CA LEU A 205 3.60 8.96 11.76
C LEU A 205 4.34 8.82 13.08
N ASN A 206 3.76 8.06 14.03
CA ASN A 206 4.40 7.80 15.31
C ASN A 206 5.61 6.86 15.20
N ARG A 207 5.67 6.07 14.13
CA ARG A 207 6.83 5.32 13.65
C ARG A 207 7.09 5.71 12.20
N ASP A 208 8.22 6.33 11.94
CA ASP A 208 8.54 6.91 10.64
C ASP A 208 10.03 6.76 10.32
N VAL A 209 10.52 7.52 9.32
CA VAL A 209 11.92 7.62 8.90
C VAL A 209 12.88 7.51 10.08
N ASP A 210 13.83 6.57 9.99
CA ASP A 210 14.92 6.38 10.95
C ASP A 210 14.49 6.09 12.40
N ASP A 211 13.25 5.67 12.64
CA ASP A 211 12.88 5.06 13.91
C ASP A 211 13.56 3.68 14.02
N THR A 212 14.73 3.69 14.67
CA THR A 212 15.58 2.52 14.89
C THR A 212 15.01 1.56 15.93
N LEU A 213 13.92 1.93 16.60
CA LEU A 213 13.14 0.99 17.41
C LEU A 213 12.41 0.07 16.43
N GLY A 214 13.12 -1.00 16.03
CA GLY A 214 12.70 -1.96 15.01
C GLY A 214 11.19 -2.07 14.94
N THR A 215 10.64 -1.73 13.78
CA THR A 215 9.20 -1.49 13.50
C THR A 215 8.24 -2.58 13.98
N GLY A 216 8.77 -3.69 14.47
CA GLY A 216 8.03 -4.85 14.94
C GLY A 216 7.43 -5.60 13.77
N ILE A 217 7.89 -5.36 12.53
CA ILE A 217 7.47 -6.12 11.36
C ILE A 217 8.02 -7.53 11.51
N GLY A 218 7.12 -8.50 11.47
CA GLY A 218 7.43 -9.91 11.59
C GLY A 218 6.26 -10.73 11.06
N THR A 219 6.44 -12.05 11.00
CA THR A 219 5.44 -12.97 10.42
C THR A 219 4.07 -12.88 11.11
N SER A 220 4.05 -12.59 12.43
CA SER A 220 2.84 -12.48 13.25
C SER A 220 2.27 -11.06 13.37
N THR A 221 2.98 -10.06 12.86
CA THR A 221 2.67 -8.61 13.03
C THR A 221 2.70 -7.87 11.70
N LEU A 222 2.72 -8.59 10.58
CA LEU A 222 2.74 -8.02 9.25
C LEU A 222 1.49 -7.15 9.00
N ALA A 223 1.75 -5.90 8.63
CA ALA A 223 0.74 -4.92 8.28
C ALA A 223 1.28 -3.98 7.20
N VAL A 224 0.38 -3.28 6.51
CA VAL A 224 0.72 -2.20 5.57
C VAL A 224 0.09 -0.92 6.07
N THR A 225 0.90 0.09 6.31
CA THR A 225 0.44 1.46 6.54
C THR A 225 0.18 2.12 5.20
N ILE A 226 -1.04 2.61 5.03
CA ILE A 226 -1.52 3.29 3.84
C ILE A 226 -1.72 4.76 4.20
N VAL A 227 -0.90 5.63 3.62
CA VAL A 227 -0.97 7.08 3.80
C VAL A 227 -1.55 7.70 2.55
N LEU A 228 -2.58 8.53 2.72
CA LEU A 228 -3.07 9.37 1.65
C LEU A 228 -3.07 10.83 2.12
N ASP A 229 -2.30 11.65 1.41
CA ASP A 229 -2.25 13.10 1.58
C ASP A 229 -2.72 13.83 0.33
N ARG A 230 -2.92 15.13 0.47
CA ARG A 230 -3.33 15.98 -0.65
C ARG A 230 -2.15 16.19 -1.60
N ARG A 231 -2.38 16.11 -2.91
CA ARG A 231 -1.35 16.21 -3.97
C ARG A 231 -0.48 17.47 -3.88
N ASP A 232 -1.03 18.59 -3.43
CA ASP A 232 -0.33 19.87 -3.25
C ASP A 232 0.22 20.10 -1.83
N GLY A 233 -0.06 19.20 -0.90
CA GLY A 233 0.41 19.23 0.48
C GLY A 233 1.80 18.60 0.62
N GLY A 234 1.94 17.36 0.13
CA GLY A 234 3.16 16.59 0.27
C GLY A 234 3.56 16.36 1.74
N ALA A 235 4.60 15.57 1.93
CA ALA A 235 5.24 15.42 3.22
C ALA A 235 6.40 16.40 3.35
N LEU A 236 6.51 17.08 4.49
CA LEU A 236 7.69 17.88 4.85
C LEU A 236 8.60 17.04 5.73
N ALA A 237 9.86 16.87 5.32
CA ALA A 237 10.86 16.18 6.11
C ALA A 237 11.29 17.05 7.30
N VAL A 238 11.17 16.51 8.51
CA VAL A 238 11.60 17.13 9.75
C VAL A 238 12.84 16.39 10.26
N PRO A 239 14.01 17.06 10.35
CA PRO A 239 15.22 16.43 10.85
C PRO A 239 15.09 16.01 12.32
N ALA A 240 15.85 14.99 12.71
CA ALA A 240 16.00 14.59 14.11
C ALA A 240 16.37 15.79 15.00
N GLY A 241 15.74 15.89 16.17
CA GLY A 241 16.00 16.97 17.14
C GLY A 241 15.30 18.30 16.85
N SER A 242 14.54 18.42 15.75
CA SER A 242 13.78 19.63 15.39
C SER A 242 12.37 19.70 16.02
N GLY A 243 12.02 18.74 16.89
CA GLY A 243 10.64 18.55 17.37
C GLY A 243 10.48 17.39 18.38
N LYS A 244 9.41 16.60 18.22
CA LYS A 244 8.98 15.55 19.16
C LYS A 244 9.95 14.34 19.13
N GLY A 245 11.03 14.44 19.89
CA GLY A 245 11.94 13.33 20.15
C GLY A 245 13.21 13.29 19.27
N PRO A 246 14.06 12.27 19.46
CA PRO A 246 15.38 12.18 18.84
C PRO A 246 15.34 11.71 17.37
N TYR A 247 14.16 11.48 16.79
CA TYR A 247 14.02 10.83 15.48
C TYR A 247 13.57 11.82 14.41
N ALA A 248 13.98 11.57 13.16
CA ALA A 248 13.45 12.28 12.00
C ALA A 248 12.02 11.80 11.70
N TYR A 249 11.21 12.65 11.07
CA TYR A 249 9.86 12.24 10.67
C TYR A 249 9.35 13.06 9.49
N ARG A 250 8.30 12.55 8.83
CA ARG A 250 7.56 13.20 7.76
C ARG A 250 6.29 13.82 8.32
N ALA A 251 6.18 15.14 8.21
CA ALA A 251 4.99 15.88 8.60
C ALA A 251 4.06 16.08 7.40
N TYR A 252 2.85 15.57 7.52
CA TYR A 252 1.77 15.69 6.55
C TYR A 252 0.83 16.82 6.96
N ARG A 253 0.44 17.64 5.99
CA ARG A 253 -0.53 18.72 6.21
C ARG A 253 -1.95 18.17 6.19
N ASP A 254 -2.78 18.56 7.17
CA ASP A 254 -4.21 18.21 7.17
C ASP A 254 -4.93 18.81 5.93
N PRO A 255 -5.85 18.06 5.29
CA PRO A 255 -6.28 16.71 5.63
C PRO A 255 -5.34 15.61 5.12
N VAL A 256 -4.98 14.68 6.02
CA VAL A 256 -4.28 13.42 5.72
C VAL A 256 -5.08 12.27 6.36
N ALA A 257 -5.19 11.14 5.67
CA ALA A 257 -5.72 9.93 6.29
C ALA A 257 -4.69 8.82 6.28
N ILE A 258 -4.76 7.99 7.33
CA ILE A 258 -4.00 6.77 7.46
C ILE A 258 -4.94 5.63 7.77
N GLN A 259 -4.68 4.51 7.12
CA GLN A 259 -5.22 3.21 7.48
C GLN A 259 -4.09 2.21 7.62
N VAL A 260 -4.28 1.27 8.54
CA VAL A 260 -3.35 0.16 8.73
C VAL A 260 -4.06 -1.11 8.30
N ALA A 261 -3.65 -1.65 7.15
CA ALA A 261 -4.11 -2.95 6.70
C ALA A 261 -3.33 -4.04 7.45
N ASN A 262 -3.91 -4.51 8.56
CA ASN A 262 -3.42 -5.71 9.22
C ASN A 262 -3.60 -6.89 8.29
N LEU A 263 -2.54 -7.63 7.95
CA LEU A 263 -2.66 -8.74 7.00
C LEU A 263 -3.04 -10.03 7.76
N PRO A 264 -4.28 -10.54 7.59
CA PRO A 264 -4.74 -11.72 8.29
C PRO A 264 -4.15 -12.95 7.61
N LEU A 265 -2.95 -13.35 8.01
CA LEU A 265 -2.31 -14.56 7.50
C LEU A 265 -2.89 -15.81 8.20
N THR A 266 -4.21 -15.99 8.19
CA THR A 266 -4.93 -16.96 9.02
C THR A 266 -4.42 -18.40 8.80
N ASN A 267 -4.26 -18.80 7.54
CA ASN A 267 -3.74 -20.12 7.17
C ASN A 267 -2.29 -20.37 7.59
N ILE A 268 -1.49 -19.31 7.69
CA ILE A 268 -0.06 -19.38 8.01
C ILE A 268 0.14 -19.31 9.52
N ARG A 269 -0.57 -18.40 10.21
CA ARG A 269 -0.48 -18.19 11.67
C ARG A 269 -0.95 -19.39 12.50
N GLN A 270 -1.90 -20.17 11.98
CA GLN A 270 -2.40 -21.36 12.68
C GLN A 270 -1.42 -22.55 12.64
N ARG A 271 -0.37 -22.49 11.82
CA ARG A 271 0.65 -23.55 11.75
C ARG A 271 1.59 -23.41 12.95
N GLN A 272 1.75 -24.48 13.73
CA GLN A 272 2.57 -24.50 14.97
C GLN A 272 4.06 -24.17 14.73
N ASP A 273 4.55 -24.26 13.49
CA ASP A 273 5.84 -23.74 13.03
C ASP A 273 5.60 -22.45 12.23
N SER A 274 5.43 -21.34 12.94
CA SER A 274 4.76 -20.08 12.53
C SER A 274 5.43 -19.23 11.44
N SER A 275 6.27 -19.82 10.60
CA SER A 275 6.98 -19.11 9.54
C SER A 275 7.27 -19.99 8.34
N LYS A 276 6.60 -21.15 8.21
CA LYS A 276 6.98 -22.16 7.22
C LYS A 276 5.77 -22.62 6.41
N GLY A 277 5.93 -22.67 5.09
CA GLY A 277 4.91 -23.12 4.13
C GLY A 277 4.34 -24.53 4.37
N LEU A 278 3.35 -24.95 3.58
CA LEU A 278 2.68 -26.24 3.79
C LEU A 278 3.61 -27.42 3.42
N ARG A 279 3.70 -28.43 4.29
CA ARG A 279 4.40 -29.68 3.98
C ARG A 279 3.62 -30.49 2.95
N ARG A 280 4.25 -30.77 1.82
CA ARG A 280 3.69 -31.58 0.73
C ARG A 280 4.56 -32.81 0.45
N PRO A 281 3.99 -33.93 -0.01
CA PRO A 281 4.78 -35.03 -0.56
C PRO A 281 5.65 -34.50 -1.70
N TYR A 282 6.90 -34.93 -1.76
CA TYR A 282 7.79 -34.62 -2.86
C TYR A 282 8.41 -35.88 -3.41
N LYS A 283 8.84 -35.81 -4.66
CA LYS A 283 9.62 -36.85 -5.31
C LYS A 283 11.10 -36.52 -5.17
N ASP A 284 11.83 -37.35 -4.45
CA ASP A 284 13.27 -37.18 -4.29
C ASP A 284 13.95 -37.30 -5.67
N PRO A 285 14.72 -36.29 -6.13
CA PRO A 285 15.34 -36.32 -7.46
C PRO A 285 16.48 -37.35 -7.57
N THR A 286 17.07 -37.76 -6.45
CA THR A 286 18.17 -38.74 -6.36
C THR A 286 17.63 -40.17 -6.31
N THR A 287 16.63 -40.42 -5.46
CA THR A 287 16.11 -41.77 -5.23
C THR A 287 14.86 -42.09 -6.04
N GLY A 288 14.18 -41.08 -6.57
CA GLY A 288 12.90 -41.20 -7.27
C GLY A 288 11.71 -41.58 -6.38
N LYS A 289 11.93 -41.73 -5.07
CA LYS A 289 10.90 -42.11 -4.10
C LYS A 289 10.03 -40.92 -3.72
N ILE A 290 8.80 -41.23 -3.33
CA ILE A 290 7.89 -40.22 -2.78
C ILE A 290 8.08 -40.21 -1.29
N GLU A 291 8.49 -39.07 -0.77
CA GLU A 291 8.80 -38.89 0.65
C GLU A 291 8.08 -37.64 1.17
N TYR A 292 7.87 -37.62 2.49
CA TYR A 292 7.46 -36.40 3.17
C TYR A 292 8.72 -35.69 3.67
N PRO A 293 8.86 -34.38 3.43
CA PRO A 293 10.02 -33.63 3.87
C PRO A 293 10.16 -33.75 5.38
N PRO A 294 11.34 -34.11 5.93
CA PRO A 294 11.57 -34.11 7.38
C PRO A 294 11.20 -32.76 8.01
N ILE A 295 10.76 -32.80 9.26
CA ILE A 295 10.44 -31.56 9.99
C ILE A 295 11.73 -30.71 10.06
N GLY A 296 11.68 -29.51 9.46
CA GLY A 296 12.77 -28.54 9.49
C GLY A 296 13.84 -28.66 8.40
N SER A 297 13.82 -29.67 7.51
CA SER A 297 14.90 -29.91 6.55
C SER A 297 14.64 -29.39 5.13
N HIS A 298 13.42 -28.95 4.84
CA HIS A 298 13.07 -28.28 3.59
C HIS A 298 12.59 -26.88 3.93
N LEU A 299 13.04 -25.89 3.14
CA LEU A 299 12.70 -24.48 3.28
C LEU A 299 11.24 -24.25 2.89
N LEU A 300 10.31 -24.86 3.61
CA LEU A 300 8.91 -24.46 3.67
C LEU A 300 8.94 -22.94 3.93
N GLY A 301 8.67 -22.13 2.91
CA GLY A 301 9.19 -20.78 2.88
C GLY A 301 8.62 -19.84 3.95
N LEU A 302 9.32 -18.72 4.11
CA LEU A 302 9.10 -17.73 5.16
C LEU A 302 8.12 -16.64 4.71
N SER A 303 7.07 -16.41 5.50
CA SER A 303 6.08 -15.37 5.21
C SER A 303 6.66 -13.95 5.23
N TYR A 304 7.71 -13.74 6.03
CA TYR A 304 8.49 -12.50 6.10
C TYR A 304 9.95 -12.83 6.37
N ASP A 305 10.85 -12.17 5.65
CA ASP A 305 12.30 -12.33 5.71
C ASP A 305 12.94 -10.94 5.55
N ASP A 306 13.74 -10.52 6.53
CA ASP A 306 14.39 -9.21 6.56
C ASP A 306 15.51 -9.07 5.53
N THR A 307 15.95 -10.19 4.93
CA THR A 307 16.85 -10.17 3.77
C THR A 307 16.12 -9.75 2.48
N LYS A 308 14.80 -9.92 2.41
CA LYS A 308 13.97 -9.65 1.22
C LYS A 308 13.12 -8.39 1.34
N ALA A 309 12.86 -7.92 2.55
CA ALA A 309 12.01 -6.76 2.80
C ALA A 309 12.64 -5.80 3.79
N THR A 310 12.43 -4.50 3.59
CA THR A 310 12.87 -3.47 4.54
C THR A 310 12.20 -3.66 5.91
N THR A 311 12.96 -3.38 6.96
CA THR A 311 12.49 -3.37 8.35
C THR A 311 12.01 -1.99 8.79
N ASN A 312 12.10 -0.98 7.91
CA ASN A 312 11.80 0.41 8.25
C ASN A 312 10.56 0.91 7.48
N VAL A 313 9.92 1.96 8.00
CA VAL A 313 8.79 2.62 7.33
C VAL A 313 9.33 3.47 6.17
N ASP A 314 9.46 2.86 5.00
CA ASP A 314 9.91 3.54 3.77
C ASP A 314 8.78 3.66 2.75
N PHE A 315 8.62 4.86 2.18
CA PHE A 315 7.63 5.16 1.13
C PHE A 315 8.27 5.25 -0.26
N ASN A 316 9.59 5.09 -0.37
CA ASN A 316 10.28 5.12 -1.65
C ASN A 316 10.28 3.75 -2.33
N ASN A 317 10.13 2.68 -1.54
CA ASN A 317 10.21 1.31 -2.05
C ASN A 317 8.83 0.78 -2.38
N ASP A 318 8.69 0.17 -3.55
CA ASP A 318 7.51 -0.62 -3.86
C ASP A 318 7.48 -1.86 -2.96
N ILE A 319 6.28 -2.31 -2.62
CA ILE A 319 6.06 -3.50 -1.78
C ILE A 319 5.49 -4.61 -2.66
N TYR A 320 6.05 -5.81 -2.55
CA TYR A 320 5.65 -6.97 -3.32
C TYR A 320 5.17 -8.08 -2.38
N PHE A 321 3.98 -8.61 -2.68
CA PHE A 321 3.43 -9.80 -2.06
C PHE A 321 3.45 -10.92 -3.11
N ILE A 322 4.25 -11.95 -2.86
CA ILE A 322 4.36 -13.13 -3.71
C ILE A 322 3.66 -14.27 -2.97
N PHE A 323 2.59 -14.81 -3.52
CA PHE A 323 1.80 -15.83 -2.83
C PHE A 323 1.16 -16.83 -3.80
N ALA A 324 0.68 -17.93 -3.24
CA ALA A 324 -0.12 -18.92 -3.96
C ALA A 324 -1.36 -19.30 -3.14
N TYR A 325 -2.45 -19.63 -3.84
CA TYR A 325 -3.67 -20.14 -3.21
C TYR A 325 -3.74 -21.66 -3.29
N THR A 326 -4.31 -22.28 -2.26
CA THR A 326 -4.46 -23.74 -2.21
C THR A 326 -5.42 -24.28 -3.25
N ASP A 327 -6.49 -23.54 -3.56
CA ASP A 327 -7.53 -23.96 -4.50
C ASP A 327 -7.09 -23.92 -5.97
N GLU A 328 -6.03 -23.16 -6.27
CA GLU A 328 -5.42 -23.09 -7.60
C GLU A 328 -4.34 -24.15 -7.81
N ILE A 329 -3.98 -24.92 -6.79
CA ILE A 329 -3.06 -26.05 -6.91
C ILE A 329 -3.84 -27.26 -7.44
N ILE A 330 -3.42 -27.74 -8.61
CA ILE A 330 -4.07 -28.87 -9.31
C ILE A 330 -3.13 -30.05 -9.49
N ASN A 331 -3.69 -31.25 -9.28
CA ASN A 331 -3.05 -32.53 -9.53
C ASN A 331 -3.56 -33.10 -10.87
N LYS A 332 -3.37 -32.35 -11.97
CA LYS A 332 -3.83 -32.76 -13.32
C LYS A 332 -2.66 -33.13 -14.22
#